data_AF-U9T532-F1
#
_entry.id   AF-U9T532-F1
#
_cell.length_a   1.000
_cell.length_b   1.000
_cell.length_c   1.000
_cell.angle_alpha   90.00
_cell.angle_beta   90.00
_cell.angle_gamma   90.00
#
_symmetry.space_group_name_H-M   'P 1'
#
loop_
_entity.id
_entity.type
_entity.pdbx_description
1 polymer ?
#
loop_
_entity_poly.entity_id
_entity_poly.type
_entity_poly.pdbx_seq_one_letter_code
_entity_poly.pdbx_strand_id
1 'polypeptide(L)'
;MRKLYKNELRGTELVKASEGIKSFNQRYGTNIFQLTEDTDWYTWKCETRNWLKVVRRVIKLKDKACKEATIKRRIEERNNMITTDQRKMINSILDKTYSRINLDRIRIATDTQEEILLNSKEEVQAEAINAFSSIFRSRNHKFENLPEQWRDIYEPRADIDLQVYDHLDDMPTEQEWNEMLNTMNDKSAPGISNISYKLIKKAGAEVNELFRRYTGLCYYLQNIPVKWKISQLYPIPKTYDWDYNLARMRPILLIECLRKCAVKIITKRLGSILSRHAILKGPNYAGLPGESTSTPLTIINSILEDACEENKTLWIINGGKSEIIVVNPEDNNENERFIEIGKNKDKVFANKGSDSIRILGVQVKKPMEKPNSCADYGISGSSKFTNETSRHAQNEIKKSTINIEHNVVYLNNRPRRHSLE
;
A
#
# COMPACT_ATOMS: atom_id res chain seq x y z
N MET A 1 31.62 -29.82 12.97
CA MET A 1 31.95 -31.06 13.73
C MET A 1 33.44 -31.28 13.65
N ARG A 2 34.15 -31.21 14.79
CA ARG A 2 35.61 -31.45 14.91
C ARG A 2 35.88 -32.94 14.56
N LYS A 3 36.88 -33.22 13.71
CA LYS A 3 37.29 -34.62 13.43
C LYS A 3 38.09 -35.10 14.65
N LEU A 4 37.57 -36.08 15.38
CA LEU A 4 38.25 -36.71 16.51
C LEU A 4 39.23 -37.76 15.99
N TYR A 5 40.51 -37.64 16.35
CA TYR A 5 41.56 -38.60 15.99
C TYR A 5 41.90 -39.54 17.16
N LYS A 6 42.45 -40.71 16.81
CA LYS A 6 42.64 -41.94 17.60
C LYS A 6 43.29 -41.76 19.00
N ASN A 7 43.91 -40.61 19.28
CA ASN A 7 44.78 -40.42 20.46
C ASN A 7 44.39 -39.23 21.37
N GLU A 8 43.26 -38.55 21.11
CA GLU A 8 42.93 -37.27 21.78
C GLU A 8 41.91 -37.37 22.92
N LEU A 9 41.11 -38.43 22.99
CA LEU A 9 40.08 -38.57 24.04
C LEU A 9 40.67 -39.26 25.27
N ARG A 10 40.97 -38.49 26.33
CA ARG A 10 41.38 -39.02 27.64
C ARG A 10 40.60 -38.36 28.78
N GLY A 11 40.47 -39.07 29.90
CA GLY A 11 39.88 -38.54 31.13
C GLY A 11 38.44 -38.04 30.94
N THR A 12 38.20 -36.77 31.25
CA THR A 12 36.86 -36.17 31.31
C THR A 12 36.14 -36.06 29.96
N GLU A 13 36.87 -35.96 28.84
CA GLU A 13 36.27 -35.91 27.50
C GLU A 13 35.73 -37.27 27.05
N LEU A 14 36.41 -38.36 27.43
CA LEU A 14 35.99 -39.73 27.18
C LEU A 14 34.73 -40.08 27.97
N VAL A 15 34.66 -39.67 29.24
CA VAL A 15 33.45 -39.81 30.08
C VAL A 15 32.27 -39.07 29.46
N LYS A 16 32.44 -37.81 29.06
CA LYS A 16 31.38 -37.02 28.38
C LYS A 16 30.92 -37.64 27.06
N ALA A 17 31.86 -38.16 26.27
CA ALA A 17 31.53 -38.82 25.01
C ALA A 17 30.74 -40.12 25.23
N SER A 18 31.15 -40.94 26.21
CA SER A 18 30.45 -42.19 26.57
C SER A 18 29.07 -41.93 27.19
N GLU A 19 28.90 -40.88 27.99
CA GLU A 19 27.59 -40.41 28.45
C GLU A 19 26.71 -39.95 27.27
N GLY A 20 27.28 -39.18 26.33
CA GLY A 20 26.58 -38.78 25.11
C GLY A 20 26.11 -39.97 24.27
N ILE A 21 26.93 -41.01 24.12
CA ILE A 21 26.57 -42.27 23.45
C ILE A 21 25.45 -43.00 24.21
N LYS A 22 25.50 -43.03 25.55
CA LYS A 22 24.45 -43.65 26.38
C LYS A 22 23.11 -42.94 26.22
N SER A 23 23.08 -41.60 26.28
CA SER A 23 21.86 -40.82 26.04
C SER A 23 21.35 -40.99 24.60
N PHE A 24 22.25 -41.08 23.62
CA PHE A 24 21.90 -41.33 22.23
C PHE A 24 21.29 -42.72 22.02
N ASN A 25 21.90 -43.75 22.60
CA ASN A 25 21.39 -45.13 22.61
C ASN A 25 19.99 -45.20 23.21
N GLN A 26 19.75 -44.54 24.34
CA GLN A 26 18.42 -44.48 24.96
C GLN A 26 17.38 -43.77 24.09
N ARG A 27 17.75 -42.67 23.42
CA ARG A 27 16.82 -41.85 22.61
C ARG A 27 16.40 -42.52 21.30
N TYR A 28 17.31 -43.29 20.69
CA TYR A 28 17.11 -43.89 19.37
C TYR A 28 17.04 -45.42 19.37
N GLY A 29 17.19 -46.08 20.53
CA GLY A 29 17.16 -47.54 20.66
C GLY A 29 18.34 -48.23 19.98
N THR A 30 19.53 -47.62 20.01
CA THR A 30 20.76 -48.18 19.41
C THR A 30 21.62 -48.90 20.46
N ASN A 31 22.49 -49.80 20.00
CA ASN A 31 23.47 -50.47 20.84
C ASN A 31 24.90 -50.15 20.38
N ILE A 32 25.25 -48.86 20.37
CA ILE A 32 26.62 -48.41 20.06
C ILE A 32 27.47 -48.65 21.31
N PHE A 33 28.59 -49.36 21.16
CA PHE A 33 29.52 -49.61 22.26
C PHE A 33 30.09 -48.30 22.83
N GLN A 34 30.24 -48.26 24.15
CA GLN A 34 30.86 -47.13 24.86
C GLN A 34 32.35 -47.05 24.50
N LEU A 35 32.91 -45.85 24.54
CA LEU A 35 34.33 -45.64 24.29
C LEU A 35 35.11 -45.95 25.57
N THR A 36 36.09 -46.84 25.46
CA THR A 36 37.12 -47.16 26.46
C THR A 36 38.49 -46.78 25.92
N GLU A 37 39.51 -46.69 26.79
CA GLU A 37 40.88 -46.34 26.36
C GLU A 37 41.47 -47.33 25.34
N ASP A 38 41.02 -48.60 25.35
CA ASP A 38 41.46 -49.67 24.45
C ASP A 38 40.54 -49.90 23.23
N THR A 39 39.62 -48.98 22.92
CA THR A 39 38.65 -49.17 21.83
C THR A 39 39.33 -49.18 20.46
N ASP A 40 39.14 -50.27 19.69
CA ASP A 40 39.55 -50.30 18.28
C ASP A 40 38.68 -49.35 17.44
N TRP A 41 39.27 -48.21 17.11
CA TRP A 41 38.63 -47.14 16.35
C TRP A 41 38.18 -47.55 14.95
N TYR A 42 38.87 -48.53 14.33
CA TYR A 42 38.50 -48.99 12.98
C TYR A 42 37.18 -49.77 13.03
N THR A 43 37.12 -50.77 13.91
CA THR A 43 35.91 -51.59 14.12
C THR A 43 34.76 -50.74 14.65
N TRP A 44 35.00 -49.90 15.66
CA TRP A 44 33.97 -49.03 16.24
C TRP A 44 33.38 -48.04 15.20
N LYS A 45 34.21 -47.48 14.31
CA LYS A 45 33.74 -46.58 13.24
C LYS A 45 32.91 -47.31 12.20
N CYS A 46 33.26 -48.55 11.86
CA CYS A 46 32.49 -49.39 10.94
C CYS A 46 31.11 -49.73 11.52
N GLU A 47 31.05 -50.15 12.78
CA GLU A 47 29.80 -50.43 13.49
C GLU A 47 28.93 -49.17 13.66
N THR A 48 29.54 -48.06 14.07
CA THR A 48 28.84 -46.78 14.27
C THR A 48 28.27 -46.25 12.96
N ARG A 49 28.92 -46.47 11.81
CA ARG A 49 28.35 -46.14 10.49
C ARG A 49 27.10 -46.96 10.17
N ASN A 50 27.07 -48.23 10.57
CA ASN A 50 25.88 -49.07 10.40
C ASN A 50 24.74 -48.58 11.30
N TRP A 51 25.04 -48.26 12.56
CA TRP A 51 24.07 -47.63 13.46
C TRP A 51 23.58 -46.28 12.95
N LEU A 52 24.43 -45.44 12.35
CA LEU A 52 24.02 -44.18 11.73
C LEU A 52 23.00 -44.40 10.60
N LYS A 53 23.14 -45.46 9.80
CA LYS A 53 22.14 -45.83 8.78
C LYS A 53 20.81 -46.22 9.43
N VAL A 54 20.84 -46.99 10.52
CA VAL A 54 19.64 -47.38 11.28
C VAL A 54 18.95 -46.15 11.87
N VAL A 55 19.70 -45.27 12.54
CA VAL A 55 19.16 -44.03 13.14
C VAL A 55 18.53 -43.13 12.09
N ARG A 56 19.17 -42.96 10.91
CA ARG A 56 18.57 -42.18 9.81
C ARG A 56 17.23 -42.77 9.37
N ARG A 57 17.08 -44.10 9.33
CA ARG A 57 15.78 -44.75 9.05
C ARG A 57 14.77 -44.48 10.15
N VAL A 58 15.16 -44.61 11.43
CA VAL A 58 14.29 -44.34 12.58
C VAL A 58 13.80 -42.89 12.57
N ILE A 59 14.69 -41.92 12.34
CA ILE A 59 14.33 -40.51 12.22
C ILE A 59 13.36 -40.32 11.05
N LYS A 60 13.65 -40.88 9.87
CA LYS A 60 12.77 -40.78 8.70
C LYS A 60 11.37 -41.37 8.97
N LEU A 61 11.28 -42.48 9.70
CA LEU A 61 10.01 -43.08 10.11
C LEU A 61 9.26 -42.21 11.12
N LYS A 62 9.94 -41.67 12.13
CA LYS A 62 9.36 -40.73 13.10
C LYS A 62 8.87 -39.46 12.42
N ASP A 63 9.65 -38.89 11.50
CA ASP A 63 9.26 -37.73 10.70
C ASP A 63 8.04 -38.04 9.82
N LYS A 64 8.01 -39.21 9.19
CA LYS A 64 6.85 -39.66 8.39
C LYS A 64 5.60 -39.79 9.27
N ALA A 65 5.70 -40.43 10.44
CA ALA A 65 4.60 -40.55 11.38
C ALA A 65 4.12 -39.19 11.90
N CYS A 66 5.05 -38.26 12.20
CA CYS A 66 4.71 -36.90 12.61
C CYS A 66 4.00 -36.12 11.49
N LYS A 67 4.46 -36.26 10.24
CA LYS A 67 3.80 -35.69 9.06
C LYS A 67 2.40 -36.27 8.87
N GLU A 68 2.23 -37.60 8.94
CA GLU A 68 0.93 -38.26 8.83
C GLU A 68 -0.03 -37.85 9.94
N ALA A 69 0.43 -37.77 11.19
CA ALA A 69 -0.37 -37.27 12.32
C ALA A 69 -0.78 -35.81 12.10
N THR A 70 0.13 -34.97 11.60
CA THR A 70 -0.16 -33.57 11.27
C THR A 70 -1.20 -33.46 10.15
N ILE A 71 -1.10 -34.30 9.11
CA ILE A 71 -2.05 -34.36 8.01
C ILE A 71 -3.43 -34.77 8.53
N LYS A 72 -3.52 -35.84 9.31
CA LYS A 72 -4.78 -36.30 9.92
C LYS A 72 -5.43 -35.21 10.77
N ARG A 73 -4.66 -34.60 11.67
CA ARG A 73 -5.13 -33.46 12.48
C ARG A 73 -5.67 -32.33 11.62
N ARG A 74 -4.97 -31.94 10.56
CA ARG A 74 -5.44 -30.86 9.66
C ARG A 74 -6.70 -31.25 8.90
N ILE A 75 -6.86 -32.52 8.53
CA ILE A 75 -8.09 -33.03 7.90
C ILE A 75 -9.26 -32.92 8.88
N GLU A 76 -9.08 -33.38 10.11
CA GLU A 76 -10.10 -33.29 11.18
C GLU A 76 -10.47 -31.83 11.49
N GLU A 77 -9.47 -30.96 11.67
CA GLU A 77 -9.68 -29.53 11.85
C GLU A 77 -10.47 -28.93 10.69
N ARG A 78 -10.14 -29.28 9.44
CA ARG A 78 -10.85 -28.79 8.25
C ARG A 78 -12.28 -29.33 8.16
N ASN A 79 -12.51 -30.59 8.50
CA ASN A 79 -13.85 -31.18 8.53
C ASN A 79 -14.73 -30.49 9.59
N ASN A 80 -14.16 -30.18 10.76
CA ASN A 80 -14.85 -29.41 11.79
C ASN A 80 -15.17 -27.96 11.33
N MET A 81 -14.37 -27.37 10.43
CA MET A 81 -14.66 -26.04 9.87
C MET A 81 -15.90 -26.01 8.97
N ILE A 82 -16.36 -27.14 8.44
CA ILE A 82 -17.60 -27.22 7.63
C ILE A 82 -18.80 -26.68 8.40
N THR A 83 -18.88 -26.99 9.70
CA THR A 83 -19.98 -26.61 10.58
C THR A 83 -19.67 -25.36 11.40
N THR A 84 -18.41 -25.16 11.79
CA THR A 84 -18.02 -24.08 12.72
C THR A 84 -17.61 -22.77 12.05
N ASP A 85 -16.86 -22.81 10.94
CA ASP A 85 -16.34 -21.61 10.25
C ASP A 85 -16.11 -21.88 8.75
N GLN A 86 -17.20 -21.82 8.00
CA GLN A 86 -17.22 -22.05 6.55
C GLN A 86 -16.31 -21.07 5.80
N ARG A 87 -16.14 -19.85 6.30
CA ARG A 87 -15.28 -18.84 5.66
C ARG A 87 -13.81 -19.27 5.72
N LYS A 88 -13.34 -19.69 6.89
CA LYS A 88 -11.98 -20.19 7.07
C LYS A 88 -11.72 -21.45 6.23
N MET A 89 -12.71 -22.34 6.12
CA MET A 89 -12.64 -23.50 5.23
C MET A 89 -12.47 -23.09 3.76
N ILE A 90 -13.34 -22.21 3.24
CA ILE A 90 -13.28 -21.74 1.84
C ILE A 90 -11.93 -21.09 1.55
N ASN A 91 -11.44 -20.24 2.45
CA ASN A 91 -10.13 -19.61 2.29
C ASN A 91 -9.01 -20.65 2.25
N SER A 92 -9.06 -21.69 3.09
CA SER A 92 -8.08 -22.77 3.08
C SER A 92 -8.16 -23.64 1.82
N ILE A 93 -9.33 -23.84 1.23
CA ILE A 93 -9.49 -24.62 -0.01
C ILE A 93 -8.96 -23.83 -1.21
N LEU A 94 -9.21 -22.52 -1.23
CA LEU A 94 -8.76 -21.64 -2.30
C LEU A 94 -7.30 -21.19 -2.13
N ASP A 95 -6.56 -21.78 -1.19
CA ASP A 95 -5.20 -21.38 -0.79
C ASP A 95 -5.05 -19.85 -0.64
N LYS A 96 -6.09 -19.20 -0.12
CA LYS A 96 -6.10 -17.76 0.11
C LYS A 96 -5.17 -17.44 1.26
N THR A 97 -3.94 -17.05 0.94
CA THR A 97 -2.99 -16.52 1.92
C THR A 97 -3.39 -15.09 2.28
N TYR A 98 -3.77 -14.87 3.52
CA TYR A 98 -3.85 -13.50 4.05
C TYR A 98 -2.42 -13.02 4.30
N SER A 99 -1.93 -12.13 3.44
CA SER A 99 -0.64 -11.45 3.60
C SER A 99 -0.72 -10.47 4.78
N ARG A 100 -0.60 -10.99 5.99
CA ARG A 100 -0.46 -10.18 7.19
C ARG A 100 1.00 -9.76 7.32
N ILE A 101 1.25 -8.45 7.25
CA ILE A 101 2.60 -7.92 7.47
C ILE A 101 2.95 -8.08 8.95
N ASN A 102 4.05 -8.76 9.21
CA ASN A 102 4.76 -8.66 10.48
C ASN A 102 6.02 -7.84 10.24
N LEU A 103 6.10 -6.65 10.83
CA LEU A 103 7.26 -5.78 10.69
C LEU A 103 8.35 -6.21 11.69
N ASP A 104 8.84 -7.44 11.51
CA ASP A 104 9.90 -8.06 12.32
C ASP A 104 11.27 -8.00 11.66
N ARG A 105 11.29 -7.81 10.34
CA ARG A 105 12.48 -7.75 9.51
C ARG A 105 12.31 -6.72 8.40
N ILE A 106 13.39 -6.06 8.03
CA ILE A 106 13.41 -5.10 6.93
C ILE A 106 14.61 -5.37 6.04
N ARG A 107 14.38 -5.44 4.73
CA ARG A 107 15.41 -5.52 3.70
C ARG A 107 15.76 -4.12 3.22
N ILE A 108 17.02 -3.74 3.39
CA ILE A 108 17.61 -2.50 2.90
C ILE A 108 18.64 -2.82 1.82
N ALA A 109 18.75 -1.97 0.80
CA ALA A 109 19.86 -2.01 -0.14
C ALA A 109 20.88 -0.96 0.29
N THR A 110 22.14 -1.37 0.44
CA THR A 110 23.25 -0.44 0.70
C THR A 110 23.67 0.26 -0.59
N ASP A 111 24.44 1.35 -0.46
CA ASP A 111 24.98 2.11 -1.59
C ASP A 111 25.85 1.25 -2.53
N THR A 112 26.38 0.12 -2.03
CA THR A 112 27.14 -0.90 -2.76
C THR A 112 26.29 -1.98 -3.42
N GLN A 113 24.96 -1.82 -3.46
CA GLN A 113 23.97 -2.80 -3.95
C GLN A 113 23.92 -4.13 -3.16
N GLU A 114 24.54 -4.21 -1.98
CA GLU A 114 24.40 -5.37 -1.10
C GLU A 114 23.12 -5.27 -0.26
N GLU A 115 22.45 -6.41 -0.06
CA GLU A 115 21.16 -6.45 0.62
C GLU A 115 21.27 -6.87 2.09
N ILE A 116 20.98 -5.85 2.91
CA ILE A 116 20.76 -5.77 4.34
C ILE A 116 19.49 -6.42 4.89
N LEU A 117 19.47 -7.60 5.53
CA LEU A 117 18.28 -8.02 6.28
C LEU A 117 18.40 -7.64 7.77
N LEU A 118 17.76 -6.55 8.16
CA LEU A 118 17.59 -6.14 9.56
C LEU A 118 16.62 -7.10 10.25
N ASN A 119 16.97 -7.58 11.45
CA ASN A 119 16.16 -8.52 12.23
C ASN A 119 16.10 -8.20 13.73
N SER A 120 16.86 -7.20 14.20
CA SER A 120 16.75 -6.70 15.56
C SER A 120 15.60 -5.71 15.67
N LYS A 121 14.93 -5.69 16.82
CA LYS A 121 13.74 -4.86 17.02
C LYS A 121 14.08 -3.37 16.92
N GLU A 122 15.21 -2.97 17.47
CA GLU A 122 15.67 -1.59 17.53
C GLU A 122 16.03 -1.07 16.13
N GLU A 123 16.78 -1.84 15.34
CA GLU A 123 17.14 -1.46 13.96
C GLU A 123 15.92 -1.41 13.05
N VAL A 124 15.03 -2.41 13.15
CA VAL A 124 13.79 -2.46 12.35
C VAL A 124 12.90 -1.27 12.67
N GLN A 125 12.79 -0.88 13.95
CA GLN A 125 12.01 0.28 14.35
C GLN A 125 12.63 1.59 13.86
N ALA A 126 13.95 1.76 13.99
CA ALA A 126 14.66 2.95 13.53
C ALA A 126 14.52 3.15 12.01
N GLU A 127 14.72 2.08 11.24
CA GLU A 127 14.61 2.11 9.78
C GLU A 127 13.17 2.38 9.32
N ALA A 128 12.18 1.74 9.96
CA ALA A 128 10.78 2.04 9.67
C ALA A 128 10.43 3.51 9.91
N ILE A 129 10.89 4.10 11.02
CA ILE A 129 10.68 5.52 11.32
C ILE A 129 11.32 6.40 10.26
N ASN A 130 12.57 6.12 9.87
CA ASN A 130 13.28 6.87 8.84
C ASN A 130 12.53 6.85 7.50
N ALA A 131 12.23 5.65 7.01
CA ALA A 131 11.56 5.45 5.73
C ALA A 131 10.17 6.12 5.68
N PHE A 132 9.34 5.91 6.70
CA PHE A 132 7.99 6.50 6.72
C PHE A 132 8.03 8.01 6.97
N SER A 133 8.95 8.52 7.80
CA SER A 133 9.14 9.97 7.95
C SER A 133 9.52 10.63 6.63
N SER A 134 10.35 9.98 5.82
CA SER A 134 10.70 10.48 4.48
C SER A 134 9.50 10.51 3.52
N ILE A 135 8.62 9.49 3.60
CA ILE A 135 7.40 9.43 2.78
C ILE A 135 6.38 10.50 3.18
N PHE A 136 6.22 10.73 4.48
CA PHE A 136 5.21 11.64 5.06
C PHE A 136 5.74 13.05 5.33
N ARG A 137 6.98 13.36 4.93
CA ARG A 137 7.55 14.70 5.11
C ARG A 137 6.71 15.77 4.43
N SER A 138 6.65 16.95 5.04
CA SER A 138 6.08 18.13 4.41
C SER A 138 6.83 18.41 3.11
N ARG A 139 6.08 18.53 2.00
CA ARG A 139 6.65 18.84 0.70
C ARG A 139 6.96 20.33 0.61
N ASN A 140 8.20 20.67 0.30
CA ASN A 140 8.57 22.04 -0.04
C ASN A 140 8.35 22.25 -1.54
N HIS A 141 7.25 22.89 -1.90
CA HIS A 141 6.83 23.09 -3.29
C HIS A 141 7.57 24.23 -4.00
N LYS A 142 8.39 25.03 -3.29
CA LYS A 142 9.20 26.14 -3.84
C LYS A 142 8.46 27.01 -4.88
N PHE A 143 7.17 27.34 -4.63
CA PHE A 143 6.38 28.17 -5.54
C PHE A 143 6.99 29.57 -5.77
N GLU A 144 7.80 30.06 -4.84
CA GLU A 144 8.53 31.32 -4.94
C GLU A 144 9.63 31.30 -6.03
N ASN A 145 10.11 30.10 -6.42
CA ASN A 145 11.19 29.91 -7.37
C ASN A 145 10.75 29.03 -8.55
N LEU A 146 9.59 29.33 -9.12
CA LEU A 146 9.12 28.67 -10.35
C LEU A 146 9.94 29.14 -11.57
N PRO A 147 10.34 28.21 -12.47
CA PRO A 147 10.86 28.56 -13.78
C PRO A 147 9.87 29.45 -14.54
N GLU A 148 10.40 30.36 -15.35
CA GLU A 148 9.61 31.41 -16.04
C GLU A 148 8.42 30.84 -16.82
N GLN A 149 8.64 29.75 -17.55
CA GLN A 149 7.60 29.04 -18.33
C GLN A 149 6.40 28.53 -17.51
N TRP A 150 6.52 28.39 -16.19
CA TRP A 150 5.45 27.91 -15.30
C TRP A 150 4.76 29.03 -14.54
N ARG A 151 5.32 30.25 -14.49
CA ARG A 151 4.76 31.34 -13.68
C ARG A 151 3.32 31.64 -14.07
N ASP A 152 3.09 31.90 -15.34
CA ASP A 152 1.77 32.22 -15.89
C ASP A 152 0.74 31.10 -15.66
N ILE A 153 1.17 29.83 -15.66
CA ILE A 153 0.30 28.67 -15.46
C ILE A 153 -0.18 28.55 -14.00
N TYR A 154 0.69 28.91 -13.04
CA TYR A 154 0.40 28.81 -11.62
C TYR A 154 -0.15 30.11 -11.00
N GLU A 155 -0.28 31.18 -11.79
CA GLU A 155 -0.90 32.41 -11.33
C GLU A 155 -2.38 32.22 -10.99
N PRO A 156 -2.91 32.94 -9.97
CA PRO A 156 -4.33 32.94 -9.68
C PRO A 156 -5.15 33.33 -10.91
N ARG A 157 -6.17 32.53 -11.19
CA ARG A 157 -7.04 32.75 -12.34
C ARG A 157 -7.95 33.95 -12.13
N ALA A 158 -7.76 34.98 -12.95
CA ALA A 158 -8.56 36.20 -12.93
C ALA A 158 -10.03 35.99 -13.33
N ASP A 159 -10.35 34.90 -14.03
CA ASP A 159 -11.71 34.57 -14.47
C ASP A 159 -12.58 33.94 -13.37
N ILE A 160 -12.02 33.68 -12.19
CA ILE A 160 -12.75 33.09 -11.06
C ILE A 160 -13.05 34.19 -10.04
N ASP A 161 -14.33 34.45 -9.82
CA ASP A 161 -14.77 35.30 -8.72
C ASP A 161 -14.46 34.63 -7.37
N LEU A 162 -13.72 35.31 -6.50
CA LEU A 162 -13.36 34.79 -5.17
C LEU A 162 -14.56 34.67 -4.22
N GLN A 163 -15.66 35.36 -4.49
CA GLN A 163 -16.87 35.31 -3.66
C GLN A 163 -17.54 33.93 -3.68
N VAL A 164 -17.26 33.10 -4.69
CA VAL A 164 -17.80 31.72 -4.76
C VAL A 164 -17.37 30.85 -3.57
N TYR A 165 -16.33 31.26 -2.83
CA TYR A 165 -15.80 30.56 -1.67
C TYR A 165 -16.24 31.13 -0.32
N ASP A 166 -16.99 32.25 -0.28
CA ASP A 166 -17.23 32.98 0.98
C ASP A 166 -17.92 32.16 2.07
N HIS A 167 -18.77 31.20 1.67
CA HIS A 167 -19.51 30.31 2.58
C HIS A 167 -18.82 28.95 2.82
N LEU A 168 -17.58 28.77 2.35
CA LEU A 168 -16.88 27.48 2.46
C LEU A 168 -16.64 27.09 3.92
N ASP A 169 -16.25 28.06 4.74
CA ASP A 169 -15.83 27.89 6.14
C ASP A 169 -16.98 28.13 7.15
N ASP A 170 -18.21 28.31 6.67
CA ASP A 170 -19.38 28.52 7.54
C ASP A 170 -19.60 27.34 8.49
N MET A 171 -20.16 27.62 9.67
CA MET A 171 -20.50 26.56 10.62
C MET A 171 -21.42 25.52 9.93
N PRO A 172 -21.11 24.20 10.02
CA PRO A 172 -21.95 23.17 9.42
C PRO A 172 -23.38 23.22 9.95
N THR A 173 -24.37 23.09 9.08
CA THR A 173 -25.77 23.00 9.52
C THR A 173 -26.05 21.63 10.14
N GLU A 174 -27.12 21.50 10.94
CA GLU A 174 -27.52 20.21 11.50
C GLU A 174 -27.83 19.19 10.41
N GLN A 175 -28.54 19.62 9.35
CA GLN A 175 -28.83 18.77 8.19
C GLN A 175 -27.54 18.27 7.54
N GLU A 176 -26.58 19.16 7.27
CA GLU A 176 -25.32 18.80 6.63
C GLU A 176 -24.50 17.83 7.49
N TRP A 177 -24.49 18.03 8.81
CA TRP A 177 -23.85 17.12 9.76
C TRP A 177 -24.48 15.72 9.70
N ASN A 178 -25.82 15.64 9.74
CA ASN A 178 -26.55 14.37 9.70
C ASN A 178 -26.40 13.63 8.36
N GLU A 179 -26.49 14.35 7.24
CA GLU A 179 -26.22 13.80 5.91
C GLU A 179 -24.80 13.23 5.82
N MET A 180 -23.81 13.99 6.31
CA MET A 180 -22.42 13.54 6.36
C MET A 180 -22.31 12.24 7.17
N LEU A 181 -22.89 12.18 8.36
CA LEU A 181 -22.84 10.98 9.20
C LEU A 181 -23.46 9.77 8.50
N ASN A 182 -24.61 9.92 7.85
CA ASN A 182 -25.27 8.83 7.14
C ASN A 182 -24.39 8.19 6.05
N THR A 183 -23.52 8.99 5.42
CA THR A 183 -22.57 8.49 4.41
C THR A 183 -21.30 7.85 4.99
N MET A 184 -21.09 7.89 6.31
CA MET A 184 -19.92 7.27 6.95
C MET A 184 -20.13 5.77 7.19
N ASN A 185 -19.10 4.97 6.97
CA ASN A 185 -19.15 3.52 7.13
C ASN A 185 -18.89 3.08 8.58
N ASP A 186 -19.87 2.41 9.19
CA ASP A 186 -19.81 1.93 10.58
C ASP A 186 -18.70 0.91 10.85
N LYS A 187 -18.14 0.30 9.79
CA LYS A 187 -17.11 -0.74 9.86
C LYS A 187 -15.70 -0.17 9.69
N SER A 188 -15.56 1.13 9.47
CA SER A 188 -14.24 1.77 9.34
C SER A 188 -13.46 1.72 10.65
N ALA A 189 -12.15 1.51 10.55
CA ALA A 189 -11.26 1.54 11.70
C ALA A 189 -11.14 2.99 12.27
N PRO A 190 -11.25 3.16 13.60
CA PRO A 190 -11.07 4.45 14.24
C PRO A 190 -9.59 4.86 14.30
N GLY A 191 -9.35 6.13 14.65
CA GLY A 191 -8.03 6.66 14.98
C GLY A 191 -7.56 6.25 16.39
N ILE A 192 -6.61 7.01 16.93
CA ILE A 192 -5.96 6.74 18.23
C ILE A 192 -6.95 6.76 19.40
N SER A 193 -7.93 7.66 19.36
CA SER A 193 -8.98 7.77 20.37
C SER A 193 -9.89 6.54 20.47
N ASN A 194 -9.86 5.67 19.46
CA ASN A 194 -10.78 4.54 19.29
C ASN A 194 -12.27 4.94 19.17
N ILE A 195 -12.56 6.23 18.93
CA ILE A 195 -13.91 6.73 18.66
C ILE A 195 -14.25 6.46 17.19
N SER A 196 -15.14 5.50 16.94
CA SER A 196 -15.60 5.12 15.60
C SER A 196 -16.81 5.93 15.14
N TYR A 197 -17.09 5.93 13.83
CA TYR A 197 -18.32 6.53 13.29
C TYR A 197 -19.59 5.94 13.89
N LYS A 198 -19.58 4.63 14.20
CA LYS A 198 -20.70 3.96 14.88
C LYS A 198 -20.97 4.56 16.26
N LEU A 199 -19.94 4.96 17.00
CA LEU A 199 -20.09 5.63 18.29
C LEU A 199 -20.60 7.06 18.12
N ILE A 200 -20.05 7.82 17.16
CA ILE A 200 -20.48 9.19 16.87
C ILE A 200 -21.98 9.23 16.51
N LYS A 201 -22.43 8.33 15.62
CA LYS A 201 -23.84 8.19 15.24
C LYS A 201 -24.76 7.87 16.42
N LYS A 202 -24.25 7.16 17.44
CA LYS A 202 -25.01 6.74 18.63
C LYS A 202 -24.86 7.69 19.82
N ALA A 203 -24.08 8.76 19.70
CA ALA A 203 -23.76 9.65 20.80
C ALA A 203 -24.94 10.55 21.25
N GLY A 204 -26.07 10.52 20.54
CA GLY A 204 -27.23 11.37 20.83
C GLY A 204 -27.13 12.76 20.22
N ALA A 205 -28.23 13.51 20.24
CA ALA A 205 -28.34 14.81 19.58
C ALA A 205 -27.43 15.87 20.22
N GLU A 206 -27.40 15.96 21.56
CA GLU A 206 -26.60 16.96 22.28
C GLU A 206 -25.09 16.82 22.02
N VAL A 207 -24.59 15.59 21.98
CA VAL A 207 -23.16 15.33 21.70
C VAL A 207 -22.84 15.59 20.23
N ASN A 208 -23.73 15.24 19.31
CA ASN A 208 -23.56 15.57 17.89
C ASN A 208 -23.57 17.07 17.63
N GLU A 209 -24.42 17.82 18.36
CA GLU A 209 -24.42 19.28 18.35
C GLU A 209 -23.09 19.84 18.84
N LEU A 210 -22.51 19.29 19.91
CA LEU A 210 -21.17 19.65 20.37
C LEU A 210 -20.11 19.40 19.28
N PHE A 211 -20.12 18.23 18.64
CA PHE A 211 -19.17 17.91 17.56
C PHE A 211 -19.33 18.83 16.34
N ARG A 212 -20.56 19.18 15.98
CA ARG A 212 -20.87 20.12 14.91
C ARG A 212 -20.33 21.51 15.24
N ARG A 213 -20.60 22.03 16.44
CA ARG A 213 -20.07 23.32 16.91
C ARG A 213 -18.55 23.32 16.94
N TYR A 214 -17.94 22.25 17.43
CA TYR A 214 -16.49 22.10 17.46
C TYR A 214 -15.88 22.10 16.05
N THR A 215 -16.55 21.46 15.09
CA THR A 215 -16.17 21.52 13.67
C THR A 215 -16.26 22.94 13.14
N GLY A 216 -17.33 23.68 13.44
CA GLY A 216 -17.46 25.09 13.08
C GLY A 216 -16.37 25.98 13.69
N LEU A 217 -15.97 25.73 14.93
CA LEU A 217 -14.83 26.41 15.56
C LEU A 217 -13.51 26.13 14.81
N CYS A 218 -13.30 24.90 14.34
CA CYS A 218 -12.12 24.58 13.54
C CYS A 218 -12.06 25.39 12.24
N TYR A 219 -13.21 25.61 11.59
CA TYR A 219 -13.28 26.41 10.37
C TYR A 219 -13.08 27.90 10.66
N TYR A 220 -13.78 28.43 11.66
CA TYR A 220 -13.68 29.83 12.08
C TYR A 220 -12.24 30.21 12.47
N LEU A 221 -11.57 29.35 13.26
CA LEU A 221 -10.18 29.56 13.68
C LEU A 221 -9.15 29.16 12.62
N GLN A 222 -9.60 28.56 11.51
CA GLN A 222 -8.75 28.00 10.46
C GLN A 222 -7.65 27.08 11.01
N ASN A 223 -7.99 26.29 12.04
CA ASN A 223 -7.04 25.45 12.75
C ASN A 223 -7.67 24.10 13.14
N ILE A 224 -6.84 23.07 13.10
CA ILE A 224 -7.22 21.70 13.49
C ILE A 224 -6.49 21.35 14.79
N PRO A 225 -7.16 20.69 15.75
CA PRO A 225 -6.55 20.30 17.01
C PRO A 225 -5.28 19.48 16.81
N VAL A 226 -4.24 19.75 17.60
CA VAL A 226 -2.96 19.03 17.53
C VAL A 226 -3.17 17.53 17.67
N LYS A 227 -4.05 17.09 18.58
CA LYS A 227 -4.38 15.67 18.76
C LYS A 227 -4.96 15.01 17.49
N TRP A 228 -5.65 15.75 16.63
CA TRP A 228 -6.17 15.23 15.35
C TRP A 228 -5.09 15.15 14.26
N LYS A 229 -3.91 15.77 14.47
CA LYS A 229 -2.74 15.69 13.57
C LYS A 229 -1.92 14.42 13.82
N ILE A 230 -2.08 13.79 14.99
CA ILE A 230 -1.46 12.51 15.33
C ILE A 230 -2.23 11.38 14.64
N SER A 231 -1.53 10.42 14.06
CA SER A 231 -2.15 9.28 13.36
C SER A 231 -1.40 7.99 13.64
N GLN A 232 -2.14 6.88 13.61
CA GLN A 232 -1.58 5.53 13.72
C GLN A 232 -1.20 5.02 12.34
N LEU A 233 0.06 4.64 12.17
CA LEU A 233 0.55 4.02 10.95
C LEU A 233 0.17 2.54 10.90
N TYR A 234 -0.43 2.13 9.79
CA TYR A 234 -0.81 0.75 9.49
C TYR A 234 -0.29 0.34 8.11
N PRO A 235 0.77 -0.47 8.00
CA PRO A 235 1.28 -0.91 6.72
C PRO A 235 0.39 -1.99 6.11
N ILE A 236 0.06 -1.86 4.82
CA ILE A 236 -0.67 -2.86 4.03
C ILE A 236 0.20 -3.25 2.83
N PRO A 237 0.30 -4.53 2.45
CA PRO A 237 1.13 -4.89 1.31
C PRO A 237 0.52 -4.32 0.02
N LYS A 238 1.37 -4.05 -0.98
CA LYS A 238 0.87 -3.85 -2.34
C LYS A 238 0.32 -5.18 -2.88
N THR A 239 -0.11 -5.21 -4.14
CA THR A 239 -0.73 -6.41 -4.74
C THR A 239 0.22 -7.62 -4.81
N TYR A 240 1.51 -7.41 -4.57
CA TYR A 240 2.58 -8.41 -4.55
C TYR A 240 3.16 -8.57 -3.15
N ASP A 241 3.90 -9.66 -2.93
CA ASP A 241 4.60 -9.90 -1.66
C ASP A 241 5.60 -8.77 -1.36
N TRP A 242 5.62 -8.36 -0.08
CA TRP A 242 6.43 -7.24 0.35
C TRP A 242 7.91 -7.61 0.50
N ASP A 243 8.24 -8.90 0.68
CA ASP A 243 9.63 -9.42 0.69
C ASP A 243 10.57 -8.60 1.59
N TYR A 244 10.06 -8.26 2.78
CA TYR A 244 10.72 -7.42 3.77
C TYR A 244 11.05 -5.98 3.32
N ASN A 245 10.61 -5.55 2.14
CA ASN A 245 10.92 -4.25 1.55
C ASN A 245 9.80 -3.22 1.83
N LEU A 246 10.15 -2.12 2.51
CA LEU A 246 9.20 -1.06 2.87
C LEU A 246 8.55 -0.37 1.65
N ALA A 247 9.26 -0.26 0.52
CA ALA A 247 8.75 0.36 -0.70
C ALA A 247 7.62 -0.46 -1.35
N ARG A 248 7.54 -1.75 -1.02
CA ARG A 248 6.48 -2.67 -1.47
C ARG A 248 5.22 -2.60 -0.59
N MET A 249 5.21 -1.76 0.42
CA MET A 249 4.05 -1.52 1.28
C MET A 249 3.33 -0.21 0.93
N ARG A 250 2.07 -0.13 1.32
CA ARG A 250 1.28 1.10 1.38
C ARG A 250 1.13 1.47 2.86
N PRO A 251 1.76 2.56 3.31
CA PRO A 251 1.51 3.04 4.65
C PRO A 251 0.13 3.73 4.70
N ILE A 252 -0.79 3.19 5.50
CA ILE A 252 -2.10 3.80 5.74
C ILE A 252 -2.10 4.48 7.09
N LEU A 253 -2.55 5.73 7.15
CA LEU A 253 -2.71 6.47 8.40
C LEU A 253 -4.14 6.38 8.90
N LEU A 254 -4.33 5.83 10.10
CA LEU A 254 -5.59 5.87 10.82
C LEU A 254 -5.71 7.21 11.55
N ILE A 255 -6.43 8.12 10.90
CA ILE A 255 -6.76 9.46 11.40
C ILE A 255 -8.07 9.41 12.21
N GLU A 256 -8.20 10.29 13.20
CA GLU A 256 -9.41 10.52 14.00
C GLU A 256 -10.69 10.64 13.16
N CYS A 257 -11.74 9.94 13.56
CA CYS A 257 -13.02 9.94 12.86
C CYS A 257 -13.67 11.33 12.83
N LEU A 258 -13.58 12.10 13.92
CA LEU A 258 -14.12 13.47 13.96
C LEU A 258 -13.37 14.41 13.01
N ARG A 259 -12.05 14.26 12.85
CA ARG A 259 -11.28 14.99 11.82
C ARG A 259 -11.80 14.66 10.42
N LYS A 260 -12.06 13.39 10.14
CA LYS A 260 -12.61 12.97 8.84
C LYS A 260 -14.02 13.52 8.63
N CYS A 261 -14.85 13.62 9.66
CA CYS A 261 -16.16 14.27 9.60
C CYS A 261 -16.04 15.74 9.17
N ALA A 262 -15.19 16.51 9.86
CA ALA A 262 -14.92 17.91 9.51
C ALA A 262 -14.40 18.03 8.07
N VAL A 263 -13.32 17.33 7.72
CA VAL A 263 -12.73 17.40 6.38
C VAL A 263 -13.73 16.99 5.29
N LYS A 264 -14.60 16.00 5.54
CA LYS A 264 -15.59 15.55 4.55
C LYS A 264 -16.62 16.64 4.22
N ILE A 265 -17.06 17.41 5.21
CA ILE A 265 -18.03 18.50 5.01
C ILE A 265 -17.41 19.57 4.10
N ILE A 266 -16.26 20.11 4.48
CA ILE A 266 -15.59 21.16 3.68
C ILE A 266 -15.20 20.64 2.28
N THR A 267 -14.80 19.37 2.15
CA THR A 267 -14.51 18.76 0.84
C THR A 267 -15.76 18.64 -0.03
N LYS A 268 -16.93 18.29 0.55
CA LYS A 268 -18.20 18.23 -0.19
C LYS A 268 -18.62 19.62 -0.67
N ARG A 269 -18.49 20.65 0.18
CA ARG A 269 -18.76 22.06 -0.18
C ARG A 269 -17.84 22.51 -1.31
N LEU A 270 -16.53 22.30 -1.16
CA LEU A 270 -15.54 22.65 -2.17
C LEU A 270 -15.80 21.93 -3.50
N GLY A 271 -16.05 20.62 -3.47
CA GLY A 271 -16.39 19.85 -4.67
C GLY A 271 -17.62 20.40 -5.40
N SER A 272 -18.67 20.77 -4.66
CA SER A 272 -19.87 21.40 -5.21
C SER A 272 -19.57 22.73 -5.91
N ILE A 273 -18.74 23.59 -5.28
CA ILE A 273 -18.31 24.88 -5.86
C ILE A 273 -17.50 24.62 -7.14
N LEU A 274 -16.51 23.73 -7.08
CA LEU A 274 -15.64 23.41 -8.22
C LEU A 274 -16.44 22.90 -9.43
N SER A 275 -17.43 22.02 -9.19
CA SER A 275 -18.30 21.49 -10.24
C SER A 275 -19.27 22.54 -10.78
N ARG A 276 -19.95 23.30 -9.91
CA ARG A 276 -20.98 24.27 -10.31
C ARG A 276 -20.42 25.43 -11.13
N HIS A 277 -19.22 25.90 -10.78
CA HIS A 277 -18.57 27.03 -11.43
C HIS A 277 -17.55 26.58 -12.50
N ALA A 278 -17.50 25.28 -12.84
CA ALA A 278 -16.57 24.71 -13.83
C ALA A 278 -15.12 25.20 -13.64
N ILE A 279 -14.68 25.22 -12.37
CA ILE A 279 -13.41 25.83 -12.00
C ILE A 279 -12.23 25.02 -12.53
N LEU A 280 -12.34 23.69 -12.51
CA LEU A 280 -11.32 22.81 -13.10
C LEU A 280 -11.50 22.81 -14.62
N LYS A 281 -10.47 23.25 -15.35
CA LYS A 281 -10.44 23.28 -16.82
C LYS A 281 -9.73 22.06 -17.38
N GLY A 282 -10.10 21.68 -18.60
CA GLY A 282 -9.45 20.60 -19.36
C GLY A 282 -9.95 19.21 -19.00
N PRO A 283 -9.29 18.15 -19.52
CA PRO A 283 -9.65 16.75 -19.31
C PRO A 283 -9.29 16.28 -17.89
N ASN A 284 -9.93 16.85 -16.87
CA ASN A 284 -9.88 16.33 -15.51
C ASN A 284 -11.06 15.36 -15.31
N TYR A 285 -10.75 14.13 -14.91
CA TYR A 285 -11.74 13.05 -14.72
C TYR A 285 -11.57 12.38 -13.35
N ALA A 286 -10.86 13.03 -12.43
CA ALA A 286 -10.65 12.52 -11.10
C ALA A 286 -10.86 13.61 -10.04
N GLY A 287 -11.60 13.25 -9.00
CA GLY A 287 -11.70 14.03 -7.77
C GLY A 287 -13.00 14.82 -7.62
N LEU A 288 -13.82 14.97 -8.67
CA LEU A 288 -15.16 15.55 -8.57
C LEU A 288 -16.27 14.48 -8.61
N PRO A 289 -17.45 14.75 -8.01
CA PRO A 289 -18.59 13.85 -8.11
C PRO A 289 -19.03 13.62 -9.56
N GLY A 290 -19.31 12.38 -9.93
CA GLY A 290 -19.80 12.00 -11.26
C GLY A 290 -18.71 11.72 -12.29
N GLU A 291 -17.44 11.98 -11.97
CA GLU A 291 -16.32 11.60 -12.83
C GLU A 291 -15.97 10.11 -12.69
N SER A 292 -15.46 9.52 -13.77
CA SER A 292 -15.09 8.11 -13.86
C SER A 292 -13.81 7.95 -14.67
N THR A 293 -13.04 6.91 -14.36
CA THR A 293 -11.89 6.52 -15.17
C THR A 293 -12.29 5.91 -16.51
N SER A 294 -13.55 5.54 -16.70
CA SER A 294 -14.04 4.97 -17.97
C SER A 294 -13.99 6.00 -19.11
N THR A 295 -14.39 7.25 -18.85
CA THR A 295 -14.42 8.31 -19.86
C THR A 295 -13.03 8.59 -20.48
N PRO A 296 -11.97 8.86 -19.71
CA PRO A 296 -10.64 9.05 -20.29
C PRO A 296 -10.12 7.79 -20.98
N LEU A 297 -10.45 6.58 -20.48
CA LEU A 297 -10.08 5.33 -21.15
C LEU A 297 -10.75 5.22 -22.53
N THR A 298 -12.04 5.53 -22.63
CA THR A 298 -12.76 5.55 -23.92
C THR A 298 -12.14 6.57 -24.87
N ILE A 299 -11.83 7.78 -24.39
CA ILE A 299 -11.18 8.80 -25.22
C ILE A 299 -9.83 8.32 -25.75
N ILE A 300 -8.99 7.72 -24.89
CA ILE A 300 -7.69 7.17 -25.31
C ILE A 300 -7.89 6.03 -26.32
N ASN A 301 -8.86 5.14 -26.11
CA ASN A 301 -9.16 4.07 -27.05
C ASN A 301 -9.62 4.60 -28.41
N SER A 302 -10.49 5.62 -28.45
CA SER A 302 -10.90 6.23 -29.71
C SER A 302 -9.73 6.90 -30.44
N ILE A 303 -8.84 7.58 -29.71
CA ILE A 303 -7.61 8.14 -30.31
C ILE A 303 -6.71 7.04 -30.88
N LEU A 304 -6.62 5.88 -30.21
CA LEU A 304 -5.88 4.72 -30.69
C LEU A 304 -6.50 4.13 -31.96
N GLU A 305 -7.82 4.00 -32.00
CA GLU A 305 -8.58 3.51 -33.15
C GLU A 305 -8.42 4.45 -34.35
N ASP A 306 -8.62 5.76 -34.17
CA ASP A 306 -8.45 6.78 -35.22
C ASP A 306 -7.01 6.76 -35.80
N ALA A 307 -5.99 6.66 -34.94
CA ALA A 307 -4.60 6.58 -35.38
C ALA A 307 -4.32 5.30 -36.18
N CYS A 308 -4.96 4.19 -35.81
CA CYS A 308 -4.85 2.92 -36.50
C CYS A 308 -5.51 2.96 -37.88
N GLU A 309 -6.74 3.48 -37.98
CA GLU A 309 -7.47 3.62 -39.25
C GLU A 309 -6.73 4.54 -40.24
N GLU A 310 -6.10 5.59 -39.72
CA GLU A 310 -5.39 6.59 -40.52
C GLU A 310 -3.93 6.23 -40.82
N ASN A 311 -3.47 5.04 -40.40
CA ASN A 311 -2.08 4.59 -40.47
C ASN A 311 -1.07 5.63 -39.93
N LYS A 312 -1.41 6.29 -38.82
CA LYS A 312 -0.57 7.29 -38.14
C LYS A 312 0.06 6.72 -36.86
N THR A 313 1.35 6.98 -36.66
CA THR A 313 2.02 6.67 -35.38
C THR A 313 1.49 7.57 -34.26
N LEU A 314 1.06 6.97 -33.15
CA LEU A 314 0.64 7.68 -31.94
C LEU A 314 1.71 7.62 -30.85
N TRP A 315 1.97 8.76 -30.21
CA TRP A 315 2.90 8.91 -29.10
C TRP A 315 2.14 9.29 -27.82
N ILE A 316 2.15 8.42 -26.81
CA ILE A 316 1.50 8.66 -25.52
C ILE A 316 2.58 8.88 -24.46
N ILE A 317 2.50 10.01 -23.75
CA ILE A 317 3.45 10.36 -22.70
C ILE A 317 2.79 10.11 -21.34
N ASN A 318 3.39 9.23 -20.52
CA ASN A 318 2.94 8.94 -19.16
C ASN A 318 3.86 9.58 -18.12
N GLY A 319 3.48 10.76 -17.64
CA GLY A 319 4.24 11.50 -16.62
C GLY A 319 4.31 10.80 -15.25
N GLY A 320 3.42 9.85 -14.95
CA GLY A 320 3.41 9.12 -13.67
C GLY A 320 4.49 8.05 -13.56
N LYS A 321 4.88 7.46 -14.69
CA LYS A 321 5.97 6.48 -14.77
C LYS A 321 7.21 7.00 -15.51
N SER A 322 7.14 8.24 -16.04
CA SER A 322 8.16 8.80 -16.93
C SER A 322 8.41 7.92 -18.17
N GLU A 323 7.33 7.37 -18.72
CA GLU A 323 7.35 6.45 -19.87
C GLU A 323 6.76 7.13 -21.11
N ILE A 324 7.26 6.78 -22.29
CA ILE A 324 6.66 7.13 -23.58
C ILE A 324 6.24 5.81 -24.26
N ILE A 325 4.98 5.72 -24.64
CA ILE A 325 4.41 4.57 -25.36
C ILE A 325 4.23 4.99 -26.82
N VAL A 326 4.82 4.22 -27.72
CA VAL A 326 4.71 4.43 -29.16
C VAL A 326 3.80 3.34 -29.73
N VAL A 327 2.79 3.75 -30.49
CA VAL A 327 1.86 2.82 -31.15
C VAL A 327 1.99 3.04 -32.65
N ASN A 328 2.58 2.06 -33.33
CA ASN A 328 2.69 2.02 -34.78
C ASN A 328 1.57 1.15 -35.36
N PRO A 329 0.83 1.65 -36.37
CA PRO A 329 -0.23 0.88 -37.03
C PRO A 329 0.29 -0.30 -37.88
N GLU A 330 1.55 -0.26 -38.32
CA GLU A 330 2.16 -1.33 -39.11
C GLU A 330 2.81 -2.45 -38.26
N ASP A 331 3.00 -2.22 -36.95
CA ASP A 331 3.62 -3.18 -36.03
C ASP A 331 2.56 -3.98 -35.24
N ASN A 332 2.17 -5.12 -35.80
CA ASN A 332 1.37 -6.15 -35.10
C ASN A 332 2.19 -6.98 -34.08
N ASN A 333 3.45 -6.61 -33.82
CA ASN A 333 4.29 -7.31 -32.84
C ASN A 333 4.13 -6.71 -31.45
N GLU A 334 3.50 -7.47 -30.54
CA GLU A 334 3.28 -7.10 -29.13
C GLU A 334 4.58 -6.86 -28.32
N ASN A 335 5.74 -7.25 -28.85
CA ASN A 335 7.01 -7.30 -28.11
C ASN A 335 7.92 -6.07 -28.22
N GLU A 336 7.61 -5.05 -29.05
CA GLU A 336 8.51 -3.92 -29.35
C GLU A 336 7.94 -2.52 -28.98
N ARG A 337 7.12 -2.42 -27.93
CA ARG A 337 6.36 -1.20 -27.62
C ARG A 337 6.99 -0.20 -26.61
N PHE A 338 8.30 -0.20 -26.32
CA PHE A 338 8.85 0.70 -25.28
C PHE A 338 10.30 1.20 -25.47
N ILE A 339 10.57 2.45 -25.09
CA ILE A 339 11.91 3.07 -24.87
C ILE A 339 11.94 3.66 -23.45
N GLU A 340 13.05 3.50 -22.72
CA GLU A 340 13.24 4.06 -21.36
C GLU A 340 14.22 5.26 -21.36
N ILE A 341 13.86 6.37 -20.68
CA ILE A 341 14.64 7.60 -20.57
C ILE A 341 15.05 7.83 -19.10
N GLY A 342 16.35 7.80 -18.80
CA GLY A 342 16.88 8.09 -17.46
C GLY A 342 18.35 7.72 -17.28
N LYS A 343 19.02 8.32 -16.28
CA LYS A 343 20.49 8.31 -16.07
C LYS A 343 21.15 6.93 -15.79
N ASN A 344 20.38 5.84 -15.66
CA ASN A 344 20.86 4.57 -15.09
C ASN A 344 21.12 3.41 -16.08
N LYS A 345 21.11 3.64 -17.40
CA LYS A 345 21.65 2.68 -18.42
C LYS A 345 21.06 1.24 -18.42
N ASP A 346 19.80 1.02 -18.07
CA ASP A 346 19.16 -0.27 -18.35
C ASP A 346 18.64 -0.31 -19.82
N LYS A 347 18.84 -1.45 -20.52
CA LYS A 347 18.70 -1.60 -21.99
C LYS A 347 17.36 -2.25 -22.41
N VAL A 348 16.67 -1.70 -23.42
CA VAL A 348 15.77 -2.45 -24.35
C VAL A 348 15.77 -1.77 -25.75
N PHE A 349 15.62 -2.55 -26.84
CA PHE A 349 15.90 -2.17 -28.25
C PHE A 349 14.67 -1.72 -29.06
N ALA A 350 14.85 -0.75 -29.98
CA ALA A 350 14.00 -0.51 -31.16
C ALA A 350 14.85 0.15 -32.29
N ASN A 351 14.64 -0.26 -33.54
CA ASN A 351 15.49 0.07 -34.68
C ASN A 351 15.19 1.48 -35.27
N LYS A 352 16.24 2.18 -35.73
CA LYS A 352 16.23 3.61 -36.09
C LYS A 352 15.62 3.91 -37.46
N GLY A 353 14.80 4.96 -37.52
CA GLY A 353 14.62 5.83 -38.68
C GLY A 353 14.93 7.27 -38.28
N SER A 354 15.82 7.93 -39.01
CA SER A 354 16.41 9.25 -38.73
C SER A 354 15.41 10.39 -38.76
N ASP A 355 15.26 11.12 -37.65
CA ASP A 355 15.45 12.58 -37.56
C ASP A 355 15.08 13.13 -36.17
N SER A 356 15.73 14.22 -35.80
CA SER A 356 15.62 14.90 -34.50
C SER A 356 14.33 15.69 -34.36
N ILE A 357 13.41 15.34 -33.44
CA ILE A 357 12.27 16.22 -33.11
C ILE A 357 12.02 16.31 -31.60
N ARG A 358 11.77 17.55 -31.19
CA ARG A 358 11.54 18.08 -29.84
C ARG A 358 10.19 17.63 -29.26
N ILE A 359 10.20 17.50 -27.94
CA ILE A 359 9.09 17.20 -27.03
C ILE A 359 8.15 18.41 -26.92
N LEU A 360 6.83 18.18 -26.95
CA LEU A 360 5.78 18.96 -26.28
C LEU A 360 4.50 18.10 -26.23
N GLY A 361 3.70 18.26 -25.17
CA GLY A 361 2.54 17.41 -24.88
C GLY A 361 1.47 17.37 -25.97
N VAL A 362 0.51 16.46 -25.83
CA VAL A 362 -0.64 16.32 -26.74
C VAL A 362 -1.51 17.58 -26.65
N GLN A 363 -1.31 18.52 -27.58
CA GLN A 363 -2.19 19.66 -27.81
C GLN A 363 -3.02 19.39 -29.07
N VAL A 364 -4.27 18.99 -28.91
CA VAL A 364 -5.23 18.94 -30.02
C VAL A 364 -5.70 20.37 -30.29
N LYS A 365 -5.17 21.00 -31.34
CA LYS A 365 -5.61 22.32 -31.81
C LYS A 365 -6.87 22.13 -32.66
N LYS A 366 -8.05 22.51 -32.15
CA LYS A 366 -9.28 22.53 -32.93
C LYS A 366 -9.17 23.62 -34.01
N PRO A 367 -9.45 23.36 -35.30
CA PRO A 367 -9.63 24.43 -36.27
C PRO A 367 -10.82 25.29 -35.86
N MET A 368 -10.67 26.62 -35.97
CA MET A 368 -11.80 27.54 -35.84
C MET A 368 -12.77 27.30 -37.00
N GLU A 369 -13.95 26.75 -36.72
CA GLU A 369 -15.11 26.89 -37.59
C GLU A 369 -16.19 27.72 -36.88
N LYS A 370 -16.71 28.68 -37.63
CA LYS A 370 -17.78 29.62 -37.25
C LYS A 370 -19.09 28.87 -36.92
N PRO A 371 -20.00 29.48 -36.14
CA PRO A 371 -21.11 28.77 -35.52
C PRO A 371 -22.17 28.45 -36.55
N ASN A 372 -22.66 27.20 -36.59
CA ASN A 372 -24.01 26.93 -37.05
C ASN A 372 -24.60 25.65 -36.43
N SER A 373 -25.81 25.84 -35.92
CA SER A 373 -26.95 24.94 -35.72
C SER A 373 -26.78 23.61 -34.98
N CYS A 374 -27.52 23.55 -33.86
CA CYS A 374 -28.18 22.40 -33.23
C CYS A 374 -28.06 21.04 -33.92
N ALA A 375 -27.63 20.05 -33.13
CA ALA A 375 -28.23 18.72 -33.14
C ALA A 375 -28.15 18.13 -31.73
N ASP A 376 -29.29 18.13 -31.04
CA ASP A 376 -29.57 17.24 -29.92
C ASP A 376 -29.44 15.80 -30.40
N TYR A 377 -28.59 15.01 -29.75
CA TYR A 377 -28.75 13.57 -29.70
C TYR A 377 -28.58 13.09 -28.27
N GLY A 378 -29.71 13.05 -27.56
CA GLY A 378 -29.85 12.25 -26.37
C GLY A 378 -29.79 10.77 -26.74
N ILE A 379 -29.00 10.00 -26.00
CA ILE A 379 -29.17 8.55 -25.93
C ILE A 379 -29.26 8.16 -24.46
N SER A 380 -30.50 7.93 -24.07
CA SER A 380 -30.91 7.14 -22.91
C SER A 380 -30.41 5.70 -23.06
N GLY A 381 -29.77 5.16 -22.02
CA GLY A 381 -29.35 3.77 -21.98
C GLY A 381 -28.98 3.35 -20.58
N SER A 382 -30.00 3.09 -19.75
CA SER A 382 -29.84 2.50 -18.43
C SER A 382 -29.41 1.03 -18.58
N SER A 383 -28.27 0.67 -18.00
CA SER A 383 -28.01 -0.73 -17.64
C SER A 383 -27.44 -0.78 -16.23
N LYS A 384 -28.25 -1.38 -15.34
CA LYS A 384 -27.88 -1.71 -13.96
C LYS A 384 -26.86 -2.83 -14.01
N PHE A 385 -25.63 -2.58 -13.56
CA PHE A 385 -24.73 -3.63 -13.14
C PHE A 385 -24.50 -3.56 -11.64
N THR A 386 -25.02 -4.58 -10.97
CA THR A 386 -24.86 -4.87 -9.55
C THR A 386 -23.42 -5.28 -9.26
N ASN A 387 -22.69 -4.50 -8.46
CA ASN A 387 -21.43 -4.94 -7.87
C ASN A 387 -21.66 -5.36 -6.42
N GLU A 388 -21.68 -6.67 -6.21
CA GLU A 388 -21.57 -7.31 -4.91
C GLU A 388 -20.13 -7.34 -4.40
N THR A 389 -20.02 -7.36 -3.07
CA THR A 389 -18.90 -7.85 -2.24
C THR A 389 -17.57 -7.08 -2.24
N SER A 390 -17.15 -6.54 -1.09
CA SER A 390 -16.63 -7.40 -0.01
C SER A 390 -16.72 -6.80 1.40
N ARG A 391 -17.13 -7.63 2.35
CA ARG A 391 -17.30 -7.38 3.79
C ARG A 391 -16.18 -8.03 4.64
N HIS A 392 -15.86 -7.36 5.75
CA HIS A 392 -15.37 -7.87 7.06
C HIS A 392 -14.00 -8.58 7.13
N ALA A 393 -13.19 -8.49 8.19
CA ALA A 393 -13.49 -8.34 9.61
C ALA A 393 -12.29 -7.74 10.41
N GLN A 394 -12.62 -7.12 11.54
CA GLN A 394 -11.71 -6.80 12.65
C GLN A 394 -11.26 -8.09 13.35
N ASN A 395 -10.01 -8.14 13.81
CA ASN A 395 -9.59 -8.95 14.96
C ASN A 395 -8.33 -8.32 15.58
N GLU A 396 -8.22 -8.42 16.89
CA GLU A 396 -7.17 -7.83 17.73
C GLU A 396 -5.76 -8.34 17.36
N ILE A 397 -4.83 -7.40 17.22
CA ILE A 397 -3.45 -7.65 16.80
C ILE A 397 -2.54 -6.75 17.63
N LYS A 398 -1.50 -7.35 18.23
CA LYS A 398 -0.44 -6.66 18.98
C LYS A 398 0.05 -5.44 18.21
N LYS A 399 -0.14 -4.27 18.80
CA LYS A 399 0.14 -2.95 18.22
C LYS A 399 1.62 -2.61 18.42
N SER A 400 2.35 -2.36 17.34
CA SER A 400 3.51 -1.47 17.35
C SER A 400 3.01 -0.09 16.93
N THR A 401 2.87 0.82 17.89
CA THR A 401 2.36 2.17 17.64
C THR A 401 3.54 3.11 17.38
N ILE A 402 3.62 3.63 16.15
CA ILE A 402 4.51 4.75 15.80
C ILE A 402 3.60 5.96 15.56
N ASN A 403 3.79 7.01 16.36
CA ASN A 403 3.04 8.26 16.25
C ASN A 403 3.81 9.23 15.33
N ILE A 404 3.13 9.78 14.32
CA ILE A 404 3.71 10.78 13.41
C ILE A 404 2.88 12.06 13.52
N GLU A 405 3.53 13.18 13.86
CA GLU A 405 2.94 14.51 13.86
C GLU A 405 3.03 15.14 12.47
N HIS A 406 1.93 15.75 12.00
CA HIS A 406 1.87 16.39 10.68
C HIS A 406 1.58 17.89 10.82
N ASN A 407 2.41 18.73 10.20
CA ASN A 407 2.11 20.13 9.95
C ASN A 407 1.52 20.27 8.54
N VAL A 408 0.24 20.60 8.46
CA VAL A 408 -0.46 20.96 7.21
C VAL A 408 -0.37 22.47 7.06
N VAL A 409 0.21 22.94 5.96
CA VAL A 409 0.21 24.35 5.55
C VAL A 409 -1.00 24.58 4.66
N TYR A 410 -1.86 25.52 5.04
CA TYR A 410 -2.90 26.06 4.16
C TYR A 410 -2.35 27.31 3.47
N LEU A 411 -2.45 27.37 2.15
CA LEU A 411 -2.24 28.60 1.39
C LEU A 411 -3.50 29.46 1.52
N ASN A 412 -3.52 30.39 2.47
CA ASN A 412 -4.50 31.47 2.52
C ASN A 412 -3.86 32.75 1.97
N ASN A 413 -4.13 33.03 0.70
CA ASN A 413 -3.95 34.37 0.14
C ASN A 413 -5.17 35.22 0.51
N ARG A 414 -5.23 35.71 1.75
CA ARG A 414 -5.97 36.93 2.08
C ARG A 414 -5.06 37.82 2.94
N PRO A 415 -4.89 39.11 2.60
CA PRO A 415 -4.10 40.03 3.41
C PRO A 415 -4.72 40.13 4.81
N ARG A 416 -3.87 40.04 5.84
CA ARG A 416 -4.25 40.28 7.24
C ARG A 416 -4.97 41.62 7.33
N ARG A 417 -6.25 41.63 7.69
CA ARG A 417 -6.91 42.84 8.17
C ARG A 417 -6.31 43.18 9.53
N HIS A 418 -5.44 44.19 9.52
CA HIS A 418 -5.16 44.99 10.71
C HIS A 418 -6.39 45.85 11.02
N SER A 419 -6.87 45.79 12.25
CA SER A 419 -7.62 46.84 12.96
C SER A 419 -7.64 46.42 14.43
N LEU A 420 -6.91 47.11 15.33
CA LEU A 420 -7.40 48.30 16.08
C LEU A 420 -8.64 47.86 16.86
N GLU A 421 -8.53 47.39 18.10
CA GLU A 421 -8.28 48.10 19.37
C GLU A 421 -7.92 47.09 20.48
#